data_AF-A0A078FUZ8-F1
#
_entry.id   AF-A0A078FUZ8-F1
#
_cell.length_a   1.000
_cell.length_b   1.000
_cell.length_c   1.000
_cell.angle_alpha   90.00
_cell.angle_beta   90.00
_cell.angle_gamma   90.00
#
_symmetry.space_group_name_H-M   'P 1'
#
loop_
_entity.id
_entity.type
_entity.pdbx_description
1 polymer ?
#
loop_
_entity_poly.entity_id
_entity_poly.type
_entity_poly.pdbx_seq_one_letter_code
_entity_poly.pdbx_strand_id
1 'polypeptide(L)'
;MSGKGEGPAIGIDLGNRTTPSYVAFTDSERLIGDAAKNQVAMNPINTVFDAKRLIGRRFSDSSVQSDMKLWPFKIIAGPAEKPMIVVNYKGEEKQFAAEEISSMVLIKMREIAEAYLGVTIKNAVVTVPAYFNDSQRQATKDAGVIAGLNATSVGEKNVLIFDLGGGTFDVSLLTIEEGIFEVKATAGDTHLGGEDFDNRMVNHFVQEFKRKSKKDITGNPRALRSEEDSFLHCSDHY
;
A
#
# COMPACT_ATOMS: atom_id res chain seq x y z
N MET A 1 3.16 -23.78 -33.80
CA MET A 1 2.24 -24.51 -32.90
C MET A 1 2.83 -24.42 -31.51
N SER A 2 2.50 -23.34 -30.79
CA SER A 2 1.45 -23.24 -29.77
C SER A 2 1.90 -23.77 -28.41
N GLY A 3 1.99 -22.86 -27.45
CA GLY A 3 2.23 -23.15 -26.04
C GLY A 3 2.35 -21.85 -25.27
N LYS A 4 1.26 -21.06 -25.25
CA LYS A 4 1.12 -19.93 -24.33
C LYS A 4 1.19 -20.48 -22.90
N GLY A 5 2.23 -20.09 -22.16
CA GLY A 5 2.32 -20.31 -20.72
C GLY A 5 1.45 -19.30 -19.97
N GLU A 6 0.14 -19.32 -20.21
CA GLU A 6 -0.84 -18.68 -19.33
C GLU A 6 -1.36 -19.80 -18.43
N GLY A 7 -0.69 -20.02 -17.30
CA GLY A 7 -1.24 -20.85 -16.23
C GLY A 7 -2.54 -20.22 -15.73
N PRO A 8 -3.59 -21.01 -15.45
CA PRO A 8 -4.85 -20.45 -14.99
C PRO A 8 -4.62 -19.73 -13.65
N ALA A 9 -5.00 -18.45 -13.57
CA ALA A 9 -5.14 -17.75 -12.31
C ALA A 9 -6.29 -18.41 -11.53
N ILE A 10 -5.97 -19.42 -10.74
CA ILE A 10 -6.93 -20.08 -9.87
C ILE A 10 -7.18 -19.12 -8.71
N GLY A 11 -8.27 -18.37 -8.82
CA GLY A 11 -8.72 -17.46 -7.78
C GLY A 11 -9.02 -18.25 -6.52
N ILE A 12 -8.33 -17.91 -5.43
CA ILE A 12 -8.68 -18.40 -4.09
C ILE A 12 -10.07 -17.87 -3.77
N ASP A 13 -11.03 -18.79 -3.71
CA ASP A 13 -12.41 -18.54 -3.29
C ASP A 13 -12.46 -18.50 -1.76
N LEU A 14 -12.09 -17.34 -1.21
CA LEU A 14 -12.27 -16.99 0.20
C LEU A 14 -12.85 -15.58 0.30
N GLY A 15 -14.01 -15.33 -0.32
CA GLY A 15 -14.93 -14.24 0.05
C GLY A 15 -14.47 -12.77 -0.13
N ASN A 16 -13.19 -12.51 -0.36
CA ASN A 16 -12.62 -11.24 -0.81
C ASN A 16 -11.22 -11.54 -1.36
N ARG A 17 -10.97 -11.23 -2.63
CA ARG A 17 -9.66 -11.45 -3.28
C ARG A 17 -8.60 -10.43 -2.84
N THR A 18 -8.94 -9.56 -1.89
CA THR A 18 -8.14 -8.40 -1.55
C THR A 18 -8.16 -8.10 -0.06
N THR A 19 -7.00 -7.83 0.53
CA THR A 19 -6.87 -7.39 1.93
C THR A 19 -6.51 -5.91 1.95
N PRO A 20 -7.41 -5.02 2.44
CA PRO A 20 -7.11 -3.60 2.52
C PRO A 20 -5.86 -3.32 3.35
N SER A 21 -5.02 -2.37 2.94
CA SER A 21 -3.87 -1.95 3.75
C SER A 21 -4.29 -0.96 4.85
N TYR A 22 -5.12 -1.46 5.76
CA TYR A 22 -5.64 -0.75 6.91
C TYR A 22 -5.12 -1.42 8.18
N VAL A 23 -4.68 -0.60 9.14
CA VAL A 23 -4.29 -1.04 10.48
C VAL A 23 -5.01 -0.16 11.47
N ALA A 24 -5.82 -0.75 12.34
CA ALA A 24 -6.51 -0.01 13.37
C ALA A 24 -6.13 -0.45 14.77
N PHE A 25 -6.04 0.51 15.67
CA PHE A 25 -5.63 0.32 17.05
C PHE A 25 -6.84 0.56 17.96
N THR A 26 -7.08 -0.39 18.86
CA THR A 26 -8.16 -0.33 19.85
C THR A 26 -7.59 -0.46 21.27
N ASP A 27 -8.45 -0.42 22.28
CA ASP A 27 -8.02 -0.64 23.67
C ASP A 27 -7.62 -2.09 23.96
N SER A 28 -8.02 -3.04 23.11
CA SER A 28 -7.77 -4.47 23.28
C SER A 28 -6.74 -5.02 22.30
N GLU A 29 -6.84 -4.63 21.03
CA GLU A 29 -6.18 -5.33 19.94
C GLU A 29 -5.81 -4.43 18.76
N ARG A 30 -5.05 -5.00 17.82
CA ARG A 30 -4.79 -4.40 16.52
C ARG A 30 -5.59 -5.16 15.49
N LEU A 31 -6.41 -4.43 14.75
CA LEU A 31 -7.15 -4.96 13.61
C LEU A 31 -6.36 -4.65 12.34
N ILE A 32 -6.35 -5.57 11.39
CA ILE A 32 -5.64 -5.42 10.12
C ILE A 32 -6.56 -5.90 8.99
N GLY A 33 -6.53 -5.23 7.83
CA GLY A 33 -7.34 -5.61 6.69
C GLY A 33 -8.79 -5.16 6.81
N ASP A 34 -9.71 -6.03 6.38
CA ASP A 34 -11.15 -5.75 6.38
C ASP A 34 -11.68 -5.37 7.77
N ALA A 35 -11.17 -6.02 8.83
CA ALA A 35 -11.57 -5.70 10.20
C ALA A 35 -11.24 -4.24 10.58
N ALA A 36 -10.09 -3.74 10.15
CA ALA A 36 -9.69 -2.34 10.35
C ALA A 36 -10.52 -1.38 9.49
N LYS A 37 -10.72 -1.73 8.21
CA LYS A 37 -11.51 -0.92 7.27
C LYS A 37 -12.96 -0.75 7.72
N ASN A 38 -13.59 -1.83 8.20
CA ASN A 38 -15.00 -1.82 8.61
C ASN A 38 -15.30 -0.89 9.80
N GLN A 39 -14.31 -0.61 10.65
CA GLN A 39 -14.49 0.26 11.80
C GLN A 39 -14.02 1.70 11.59
N VAL A 40 -13.49 2.07 10.40
CA VAL A 40 -12.88 3.38 10.16
C VAL A 40 -13.84 4.54 10.47
N ALA A 41 -15.15 4.35 10.20
CA ALA A 41 -16.16 5.35 10.50
C ALA A 41 -16.35 5.62 12.01
N MET A 42 -16.11 4.61 12.84
CA MET A 42 -16.27 4.68 14.30
C MET A 42 -14.96 5.01 15.03
N ASN A 43 -13.81 4.68 14.42
CA ASN A 43 -12.49 4.91 15.00
C ASN A 43 -11.50 5.51 13.98
N PRO A 44 -11.79 6.69 13.40
CA PRO A 44 -11.00 7.23 12.29
C PRO A 44 -9.60 7.67 12.74
N ILE A 45 -9.45 8.21 13.96
CA ILE A 45 -8.18 8.76 14.47
C ILE A 45 -7.14 7.67 14.74
N ASN A 46 -7.57 6.45 15.06
CA ASN A 46 -6.68 5.31 15.33
C ASN A 46 -6.74 4.24 14.22
N THR A 47 -7.30 4.56 13.06
CA THR A 47 -7.31 3.68 11.89
C THR A 47 -6.42 4.27 10.81
N VAL A 48 -5.27 3.65 10.61
CA VAL A 48 -4.22 4.08 9.69
C VAL A 48 -4.41 3.38 8.35
N PHE A 49 -4.35 4.16 7.29
CA PHE A 49 -4.35 3.73 5.89
C PHE A 49 -3.36 4.59 5.11
N ASP A 50 -3.07 4.24 3.86
CA ASP A 50 -2.12 4.98 3.02
C ASP A 50 -0.71 5.15 3.62
N ALA A 51 -0.28 4.29 4.56
CA ALA A 51 1.03 4.42 5.21
C ALA A 51 2.20 4.41 4.21
N LYS A 52 2.02 3.74 3.06
CA LYS A 52 2.97 3.78 1.93
C LYS A 52 3.31 5.19 1.44
N ARG A 53 2.41 6.16 1.63
CA ARG A 53 2.63 7.56 1.23
C ARG A 53 3.72 8.22 2.07
N LEU A 54 3.97 7.72 3.28
CA LEU A 54 4.97 8.24 4.21
C LEU A 54 6.31 7.48 4.16
N ILE A 55 6.34 6.31 3.53
CA ILE A 55 7.52 5.44 3.56
C ILE A 55 8.73 6.13 2.91
N GLY A 56 9.86 6.14 3.62
CA GLY A 56 11.11 6.77 3.16
C GLY A 56 11.05 8.27 2.89
N ARG A 57 10.00 8.97 3.34
CA ARG A 57 9.86 10.44 3.21
C ARG A 57 10.29 11.17 4.48
N ARG A 58 10.48 12.49 4.37
CA ARG A 58 10.67 13.38 5.51
C ARG A 58 9.35 14.05 5.87
N PHE A 59 9.16 14.31 7.15
CA PHE A 59 8.01 15.02 7.69
C PHE A 59 7.84 16.39 7.02
N SER A 60 8.94 17.07 6.74
CA SER A 60 8.97 18.40 6.09
C SER A 60 8.69 18.37 4.57
N ASP A 61 8.61 17.19 3.94
CA ASP A 61 8.31 17.10 2.51
C ASP A 61 6.94 17.70 2.19
N SER A 62 6.85 18.51 1.13
CA SER A 62 5.60 19.17 0.71
C SER A 62 4.46 18.19 0.43
N SER A 63 4.80 17.02 -0.13
CA SER A 63 3.88 15.89 -0.32
C SER A 63 3.29 15.39 1.00
N VAL A 64 4.13 15.14 2.01
CA VAL A 64 3.70 14.70 3.34
C VAL A 64 2.82 15.76 4.00
N GLN A 65 3.24 17.02 3.98
CA GLN A 65 2.47 18.14 4.54
C GLN A 65 1.10 18.32 3.85
N SER A 66 0.99 17.97 2.57
CA SER A 66 -0.27 18.03 1.83
C SER A 66 -1.18 16.86 2.16
N ASP A 67 -0.63 15.64 2.18
CA ASP A 67 -1.38 14.41 2.49
C ASP A 67 -1.90 14.40 3.94
N MET A 68 -1.13 14.94 4.89
CA MET A 68 -1.54 15.09 6.30
C MET A 68 -2.86 15.83 6.50
N LYS A 69 -3.25 16.71 5.57
CA LYS A 69 -4.50 17.47 5.66
C LYS A 69 -5.74 16.61 5.33
N LEU A 70 -5.52 15.46 4.70
CA LEU A 70 -6.57 14.57 4.23
C LEU A 70 -6.84 13.42 5.20
N TRP A 71 -5.92 13.15 6.13
CA TRP A 71 -6.02 12.03 7.04
C TRP A 71 -6.60 12.44 8.40
N PRO A 72 -7.42 11.57 9.03
CA PRO A 72 -7.97 11.81 10.35
C PRO A 72 -6.98 11.52 11.49
N PHE A 73 -5.94 10.73 11.24
CA PHE A 73 -4.92 10.37 12.22
C PHE A 73 -3.77 11.38 12.26
N LYS A 74 -3.19 11.55 13.43
CA LYS A 74 -2.13 12.54 13.68
C LYS A 74 -0.78 12.02 13.20
N ILE A 75 -0.02 12.88 12.55
CA ILE A 75 1.39 12.62 12.18
C ILE A 75 2.25 13.73 12.78
N ILE A 76 3.39 13.36 13.36
CA ILE A 76 4.36 14.29 13.95
C ILE A 76 5.76 14.06 13.39
N ALA A 77 6.64 15.05 13.55
CA ALA A 77 8.06 14.90 13.26
C ALA A 77 8.72 14.02 14.34
N GLY A 78 9.32 12.92 13.93
CA GLY A 78 10.17 12.07 14.76
C GLY A 78 11.67 12.35 14.57
N PRO A 79 12.52 11.45 15.08
CA PRO A 79 13.96 11.53 14.89
C PRO A 79 14.35 11.63 13.42
N ALA A 80 15.34 12.48 13.11
CA ALA A 80 15.83 12.73 11.75
C ALA A 80 14.74 13.15 10.74
N GLU A 81 13.71 13.87 11.23
CA GLU A 81 12.53 14.28 10.45
C GLU A 81 11.69 13.12 9.90
N LYS A 82 11.80 11.91 10.44
CA LYS A 82 10.92 10.82 10.02
C LYS A 82 9.46 11.12 10.42
N PRO A 83 8.47 11.02 9.51
CA PRO A 83 7.06 11.12 9.89
C PRO A 83 6.68 9.96 10.83
N MET A 84 6.09 10.30 11.97
CA MET A 84 5.61 9.32 12.97
C MET A 84 4.10 9.42 13.10
N ILE A 85 3.42 8.30 12.89
CA ILE A 85 1.97 8.16 13.00
C ILE A 85 1.61 7.96 14.47
N VAL A 86 0.75 8.82 15.00
CA VAL A 86 0.35 8.81 16.41
C VAL A 86 -1.03 8.20 16.54
N VAL A 87 -1.15 7.17 17.36
CA VAL A 87 -2.40 6.45 17.64
C VAL A 87 -2.53 6.20 19.14
N ASN A 88 -3.76 6.05 19.63
CA ASN A 88 -4.01 5.49 20.95
C ASN A 88 -4.17 3.97 20.82
N TYR A 89 -3.39 3.23 21.59
CA TYR A 89 -3.44 1.77 21.64
C TYR A 89 -3.34 1.33 23.10
N LYS A 90 -4.34 0.57 23.57
CA LYS A 90 -4.42 0.10 24.96
C LYS A 90 -4.35 1.25 25.99
N GLY A 91 -5.02 2.35 25.70
CA GLY A 91 -5.05 3.54 26.57
C GLY A 91 -3.77 4.38 26.56
N GLU A 92 -2.75 4.02 25.76
CA GLU A 92 -1.49 4.74 25.67
C GLU A 92 -1.28 5.34 24.27
N GLU A 93 -0.72 6.55 24.23
CA GLU A 93 -0.25 7.14 22.97
C GLU A 93 0.98 6.35 22.48
N LYS A 94 0.91 5.86 21.24
CA LYS A 94 1.98 5.16 20.54
C LYS A 94 2.34 5.90 19.26
N GLN A 95 3.60 5.79 18.89
CA GLN A 95 4.15 6.38 17.67
C GLN A 95 4.72 5.26 16.81
N PHE A 96 4.30 5.20 15.55
CA PHE A 96 4.76 4.21 14.60
C PHE A 96 5.32 4.88 13.35
N ALA A 97 6.43 4.36 12.86
CA ALA A 97 6.93 4.68 11.53
C ALA A 97 6.07 4.00 10.45
N ALA A 98 6.15 4.52 9.22
CA ALA A 98 5.41 3.98 8.08
C ALA A 98 5.75 2.50 7.80
N GLU A 99 7.02 2.13 7.95
CA GLU A 99 7.50 0.75 7.79
C GLU A 99 7.00 -0.20 8.89
N GLU A 100 6.71 0.30 10.10
CA GLU A 100 6.10 -0.50 11.16
C GLU A 100 4.62 -0.76 10.90
N ILE A 101 3.88 0.23 10.39
CA ILE A 101 2.50 0.01 9.95
C ILE A 101 2.47 -0.95 8.76
N SER A 102 3.36 -0.75 7.79
CA SER A 102 3.46 -1.61 6.61
C SER A 102 3.80 -3.05 7.00
N SER A 103 4.70 -3.25 7.97
CA SER A 103 5.06 -4.59 8.44
C SER A 103 3.89 -5.34 9.09
N MET A 104 2.98 -4.64 9.79
CA MET A 104 1.76 -5.26 10.32
C MET A 104 0.89 -5.83 9.19
N VAL A 105 0.76 -5.10 8.08
CA VAL A 105 0.06 -5.60 6.87
C VAL A 105 0.80 -6.81 6.29
N LEU A 106 2.14 -6.74 6.14
CA LEU A 106 2.93 -7.86 5.62
C LEU A 106 2.81 -9.12 6.50
N ILE A 107 2.78 -8.98 7.83
CA ILE A 107 2.55 -10.08 8.78
C ILE A 107 1.20 -10.72 8.52
N LYS A 108 0.13 -9.92 8.39
CA LYS A 108 -1.21 -10.44 8.12
C LYS A 108 -1.26 -11.21 6.79
N MET A 109 -0.62 -10.69 5.76
CA MET A 109 -0.55 -11.37 4.46
C MET A 109 0.25 -12.67 4.53
N ARG A 110 1.35 -12.69 5.29
CA ARG A 110 2.09 -13.92 5.59
C ARG A 110 1.20 -14.93 6.30
N GLU A 111 0.52 -14.54 7.37
CA GLU A 111 -0.38 -15.44 8.14
C GLU A 111 -1.48 -16.06 7.27
N ILE A 112 -2.07 -15.28 6.37
CA ILE A 112 -3.08 -15.77 5.42
C ILE A 112 -2.45 -16.82 4.48
N ALA A 113 -1.27 -16.53 3.93
CA ALA A 113 -0.57 -17.45 3.03
C ALA A 113 -0.10 -18.72 3.75
N GLU A 114 0.41 -18.62 4.98
CA GLU A 114 0.82 -19.76 5.82
C GLU A 114 -0.38 -20.65 6.17
N ALA A 115 -1.53 -20.05 6.51
CA ALA A 115 -2.76 -20.80 6.77
C ALA A 115 -3.28 -21.54 5.54
N TYR A 116 -3.14 -20.94 4.35
CA TYR A 116 -3.53 -21.58 3.08
C TYR A 116 -2.60 -22.73 2.69
N LEU A 117 -1.28 -22.56 2.84
CA LEU A 117 -0.30 -23.57 2.44
C LEU A 117 -0.05 -24.65 3.49
N GLY A 118 -0.32 -24.37 4.76
CA GLY A 118 0.05 -25.23 5.88
C GLY A 118 1.56 -25.28 6.16
N VAL A 119 2.34 -24.32 5.65
CA VAL A 119 3.79 -24.24 5.84
C VAL A 119 4.22 -22.83 6.24
N THR A 120 5.34 -22.72 6.96
CA THR A 120 5.92 -21.42 7.34
C THR A 120 6.60 -20.73 6.16
N ILE A 121 6.34 -19.44 5.99
CA ILE A 121 6.93 -18.60 4.94
C ILE A 121 8.04 -17.73 5.55
N LYS A 122 9.27 -17.94 5.09
CA LYS A 122 10.46 -17.21 5.61
C LYS A 122 11.02 -16.19 4.64
N ASN A 123 10.64 -16.25 3.37
CA ASN A 123 11.21 -15.42 2.30
C ASN A 123 10.11 -14.69 1.55
N ALA A 124 10.38 -13.45 1.18
CA ALA A 124 9.49 -12.64 0.36
C ALA A 124 10.29 -11.74 -0.58
N VAL A 125 9.73 -11.51 -1.75
CA VAL A 125 10.12 -10.43 -2.64
C VAL A 125 9.13 -9.30 -2.42
N VAL A 126 9.61 -8.12 -2.05
CA VAL A 126 8.76 -6.92 -2.02
C VAL A 126 9.15 -6.07 -3.20
N THR A 127 8.29 -5.94 -4.19
CA THR A 127 8.45 -4.97 -5.26
C THR A 127 8.06 -3.59 -4.72
N VAL A 128 8.65 -2.58 -5.34
CA VAL A 128 8.41 -1.17 -5.05
C VAL A 128 8.37 -0.45 -6.39
N PRO A 129 7.64 0.68 -6.48
CA PRO A 129 7.57 1.43 -7.73
C PRO A 129 8.96 1.78 -8.27
N ALA A 130 9.09 1.80 -9.60
CA ALA A 130 10.36 2.10 -10.25
C ALA A 130 10.92 3.46 -9.84
N TYR A 131 10.05 4.44 -9.55
CA TYR A 131 10.41 5.79 -9.12
C TYR A 131 10.78 5.91 -7.63
N PHE A 132 10.71 4.83 -6.83
CA PHE A 132 11.14 4.90 -5.43
C PHE A 132 12.63 5.23 -5.33
N ASN A 133 12.97 6.20 -4.48
CA ASN A 133 14.36 6.48 -4.16
C ASN A 133 14.91 5.43 -3.16
N ASP A 134 16.23 5.43 -2.95
CA ASP A 134 16.91 4.46 -2.08
C ASP A 134 16.36 4.41 -0.66
N SER A 135 15.95 5.54 -0.09
CA SER A 135 15.36 5.60 1.26
C SER A 135 14.03 4.87 1.31
N GLN A 136 13.19 5.02 0.30
CA GLN A 136 11.88 4.35 0.21
C GLN A 136 12.04 2.85 -0.04
N ARG A 137 13.00 2.45 -0.88
CA ARG A 137 13.35 1.02 -1.08
C ARG A 137 13.85 0.39 0.22
N GLN A 138 14.73 1.09 0.94
CA GLN A 138 15.26 0.60 2.21
C GLN A 138 14.17 0.50 3.28
N ALA A 139 13.32 1.51 3.45
CA ALA A 139 12.22 1.47 4.41
C ALA A 139 11.22 0.34 4.09
N THR A 140 10.98 0.05 2.81
CA THR A 140 10.14 -1.09 2.40
C THR A 140 10.80 -2.43 2.75
N LYS A 141 12.11 -2.56 2.55
CA LYS A 141 12.87 -3.73 2.96
C LYS A 141 12.83 -3.91 4.49
N ASP A 142 12.97 -2.82 5.24
CA ASP A 142 12.90 -2.83 6.70
C ASP A 142 11.52 -3.31 7.18
N ALA A 143 10.43 -2.91 6.53
CA ALA A 143 9.10 -3.44 6.81
C ALA A 143 9.04 -4.98 6.64
N GLY A 144 9.65 -5.51 5.58
CA GLY A 144 9.77 -6.96 5.36
C GLY A 144 10.56 -7.66 6.46
N VAL A 145 11.68 -7.07 6.89
CA VAL A 145 12.50 -7.61 7.99
C VAL A 145 11.72 -7.60 9.31
N ILE A 146 11.02 -6.51 9.64
CA ILE A 146 10.16 -6.42 10.84
C ILE A 146 9.05 -7.47 10.79
N ALA A 147 8.53 -7.76 9.59
CA ALA A 147 7.56 -8.82 9.39
C ALA A 147 8.14 -10.25 9.51
N GLY A 148 9.45 -10.41 9.70
CA GLY A 148 10.11 -11.71 9.78
C GLY A 148 10.33 -12.37 8.42
N LEU A 149 10.36 -11.59 7.34
CA LEU A 149 10.57 -12.05 5.97
C LEU A 149 12.00 -11.70 5.52
N ASN A 150 12.73 -12.68 5.04
CA ASN A 150 14.05 -12.48 4.46
C ASN A 150 13.94 -12.03 3.00
N ALA A 151 14.72 -11.02 2.62
CA ALA A 151 14.77 -10.48 1.27
C ALA A 151 15.70 -11.27 0.31
N THR A 152 16.36 -12.34 0.77
CA THR A 152 17.35 -13.08 -0.02
C THR A 152 17.43 -14.57 0.32
N SER A 153 17.90 -15.33 -0.69
CA SER A 153 18.70 -16.58 -0.62
C SER A 153 18.05 -17.81 -1.25
N VAL A 154 18.88 -18.85 -1.46
CA VAL A 154 18.94 -19.93 -2.49
C VAL A 154 18.24 -21.23 -2.01
N GLY A 155 17.62 -22.02 -2.92
CA GLY A 155 16.93 -23.29 -2.60
C GLY A 155 15.49 -23.39 -3.16
N GLU A 156 14.75 -24.45 -2.78
CA GLU A 156 13.28 -24.50 -2.92
C GLU A 156 12.67 -23.41 -2.03
N LYS A 157 11.82 -22.55 -2.60
CA LYS A 157 11.34 -21.35 -1.91
C LYS A 157 9.87 -21.12 -2.13
N ASN A 158 9.16 -20.95 -1.02
CA ASN A 158 7.93 -20.19 -1.00
C ASN A 158 8.32 -18.70 -0.94
N VAL A 159 8.03 -17.99 -2.03
CA VAL A 159 8.31 -16.57 -2.25
C VAL A 159 7.00 -15.82 -2.26
N LEU A 160 6.80 -14.94 -1.29
CA LEU A 160 5.70 -13.99 -1.31
C LEU A 160 6.16 -12.72 -2.06
N ILE A 161 5.62 -12.46 -3.25
CA ILE A 161 5.76 -11.21 -4.00
C ILE A 161 4.74 -10.21 -3.47
N PHE A 162 5.18 -9.05 -2.98
CA PHE A 162 4.33 -7.91 -2.70
C PHE A 162 4.52 -6.87 -3.79
N ASP A 163 3.51 -6.61 -4.61
CA ASP A 163 3.49 -5.56 -5.61
C ASP A 163 2.80 -4.30 -5.11
N LEU A 164 3.58 -3.30 -4.69
CA LEU A 164 3.03 -2.03 -4.23
C LEU A 164 3.00 -1.01 -5.38
N GLY A 165 2.03 -1.16 -6.28
CA GLY A 165 1.92 -0.43 -7.53
C GLY A 165 1.19 0.91 -7.49
N GLY A 166 1.00 1.42 -8.70
CA GLY A 166 0.37 2.69 -9.06
C GLY A 166 -1.16 2.69 -9.07
N GLY A 167 -1.85 1.57 -9.03
CA GLY A 167 -3.33 1.51 -8.84
C GLY A 167 -3.69 0.53 -7.71
N THR A 168 -2.76 -0.36 -7.42
CA THR A 168 -3.02 -1.62 -6.75
C THR A 168 -1.88 -1.98 -5.81
N PHE A 169 -2.20 -2.71 -4.75
CA PHE A 169 -1.23 -3.43 -3.95
C PHE A 169 -1.48 -4.91 -4.11
N ASP A 170 -0.74 -5.62 -4.95
CA ASP A 170 -0.93 -7.05 -5.17
C ASP A 170 0.02 -7.87 -4.30
N VAL A 171 -0.36 -9.09 -3.95
CA VAL A 171 0.45 -10.04 -3.20
C VAL A 171 0.32 -11.39 -3.89
N SER A 172 1.39 -11.88 -4.50
CA SER A 172 1.43 -13.19 -5.14
C SER A 172 2.35 -14.13 -4.38
N LEU A 173 1.92 -15.34 -4.12
CA LEU A 173 2.76 -16.40 -3.58
C LEU A 173 3.22 -17.29 -4.72
N LEU A 174 4.53 -17.50 -4.80
CA LEU A 174 5.15 -18.39 -5.76
C LEU A 174 5.94 -19.48 -5.02
N THR A 175 5.91 -20.70 -5.52
CA THR A 175 6.91 -21.71 -5.20
C THR A 175 7.95 -21.72 -6.33
N ILE A 176 9.23 -21.67 -5.97
CA ILE A 176 10.34 -21.80 -6.91
C ILE A 176 11.09 -23.09 -6.57
N GLU A 177 11.10 -24.04 -7.51
CA GLU A 177 11.80 -25.32 -7.40
C GLU A 177 12.53 -25.60 -8.72
N GLU A 178 13.85 -25.81 -8.67
CA GLU A 178 14.70 -26.11 -9.84
C GLU A 178 14.54 -25.16 -11.06
N GLY A 179 14.20 -23.89 -10.79
CA GLY A 179 13.96 -22.88 -11.83
C GLY A 179 12.55 -22.88 -12.42
N ILE A 180 11.67 -23.76 -11.94
CA ILE A 180 10.24 -23.74 -12.21
C ILE A 180 9.58 -22.78 -11.23
N PHE A 181 8.80 -21.84 -11.77
CA PHE A 181 8.01 -20.87 -11.00
C PHE A 181 6.55 -21.30 -11.03
N GLU A 182 5.95 -21.57 -9.87
CA GLU A 182 4.55 -21.93 -9.75
C GLU A 182 3.82 -20.90 -8.88
N VAL A 183 2.83 -20.20 -9.43
CA VAL A 183 1.98 -19.28 -8.66
C VAL A 183 0.98 -20.11 -7.85
N LYS A 184 1.06 -20.02 -6.52
CA LYS A 184 0.19 -20.75 -5.60
C LYS A 184 -1.03 -19.94 -5.15
N ALA A 185 -0.88 -18.62 -5.09
CA ALA A 185 -1.93 -17.70 -4.65
C ALA A 185 -1.68 -16.29 -5.18
N THR A 186 -2.73 -15.51 -5.44
CA THR A 186 -2.64 -14.06 -5.61
C THR A 186 -3.81 -13.40 -4.87
N ALA A 187 -3.51 -12.37 -4.10
CA ALA A 187 -4.46 -11.45 -3.47
C ALA A 187 -4.00 -10.01 -3.76
N GLY A 188 -4.77 -8.99 -3.41
CA GLY A 188 -4.29 -7.62 -3.57
C GLY A 188 -5.13 -6.53 -2.91
N ASP A 189 -5.07 -5.31 -3.38
CA ASP A 189 -6.02 -4.22 -3.10
C ASP A 189 -6.04 -3.39 -4.37
N THR A 190 -7.12 -3.46 -5.14
CA THR A 190 -7.22 -2.80 -6.45
C THR A 190 -7.50 -1.30 -6.37
N HIS A 191 -7.58 -0.74 -5.15
CA HIS A 191 -7.82 0.68 -4.89
C HIS A 191 -6.72 1.25 -3.98
N LEU A 192 -5.51 0.70 -4.11
CA LEU A 192 -4.36 1.13 -3.34
C LEU A 192 -3.21 1.37 -4.29
N GLY A 193 -3.18 2.57 -4.89
CA GLY A 193 -2.28 2.95 -5.96
C GLY A 193 -1.64 4.33 -5.82
N GLY A 194 -0.77 4.67 -6.76
CA GLY A 194 -0.48 6.01 -7.26
C GLY A 194 -1.69 6.76 -7.88
N GLU A 195 -2.72 6.10 -8.41
CA GLU A 195 -3.90 6.70 -9.06
C GLU A 195 -4.81 7.39 -8.03
N ASP A 196 -4.72 7.00 -6.75
CA ASP A 196 -5.34 7.74 -5.65
C ASP A 196 -4.73 9.14 -5.49
N PHE A 197 -3.49 9.34 -5.95
CA PHE A 197 -2.85 10.66 -6.02
C PHE A 197 -3.35 11.44 -7.22
N ASP A 198 -3.48 10.80 -8.39
CA ASP A 198 -3.98 11.43 -9.61
C ASP A 198 -5.43 11.90 -9.41
N ASN A 199 -6.29 11.06 -8.82
CA ASN A 199 -7.67 11.42 -8.53
C ASN A 199 -7.79 12.57 -7.51
N ARG A 200 -6.92 12.61 -6.49
CA ARG A 200 -6.92 13.74 -5.53
C ARG A 200 -6.38 15.02 -6.16
N MET A 201 -5.41 14.93 -7.07
CA MET A 201 -4.81 16.08 -7.75
C MET A 201 -5.71 16.62 -8.87
N VAL A 202 -6.35 15.75 -9.66
CA VAL A 202 -7.41 16.10 -10.61
C VAL A 202 -8.55 16.79 -9.87
N ASN A 203 -9.00 16.25 -8.73
CA ASN A 203 -10.01 16.94 -7.92
C ASN A 203 -9.52 18.31 -7.40
N HIS A 204 -8.25 18.44 -7.00
CA HIS A 204 -7.68 19.74 -6.63
C HIS A 204 -7.66 20.72 -7.81
N PHE A 205 -7.22 20.30 -9.00
CA PHE A 205 -7.16 21.14 -10.19
C PHE A 205 -8.55 21.50 -10.72
N VAL A 206 -9.52 20.59 -10.67
CA VAL A 206 -10.93 20.85 -10.97
C VAL A 206 -11.48 21.93 -10.03
N GLN A 207 -11.16 21.88 -8.73
CA GLN A 207 -11.57 22.92 -7.77
C GLN A 207 -10.87 24.26 -7.99
N GLU A 208 -9.56 24.25 -8.30
CA GLU A 208 -8.80 25.46 -8.66
C GLU A 208 -9.30 26.08 -9.97
N PHE A 209 -9.60 25.27 -10.98
CA PHE A 209 -10.20 25.69 -12.25
C PHE A 209 -11.56 26.31 -12.00
N LYS A 210 -12.42 25.67 -11.18
CA LYS A 210 -13.71 26.23 -10.77
C LYS A 210 -13.55 27.57 -10.03
N ARG A 211 -12.55 27.70 -9.16
CA ARG A 211 -12.26 28.95 -8.44
C ARG A 211 -11.81 30.08 -9.38
N LYS A 212 -10.90 29.79 -10.32
CA LYS A 212 -10.31 30.79 -11.23
C LYS A 212 -11.22 31.16 -12.40
N SER A 213 -11.88 30.17 -12.99
CA SER A 213 -12.70 30.35 -14.20
C SER A 213 -14.20 30.53 -13.90
N LYS A 214 -14.64 30.25 -12.66
CA LYS A 214 -16.05 30.15 -12.24
C LYS A 214 -16.87 29.13 -13.03
N LYS A 215 -16.22 28.20 -13.74
CA LYS A 215 -16.88 27.14 -14.51
C LYS A 215 -16.61 25.79 -13.87
N ASP A 216 -17.68 25.02 -13.73
CA ASP A 216 -17.60 23.65 -13.24
C ASP A 216 -17.48 22.69 -14.43
N ILE A 217 -16.37 21.96 -14.49
CA ILE A 217 -16.07 21.01 -15.58
C ILE A 217 -16.46 19.58 -15.23
N THR A 218 -16.92 19.31 -14.00
CA THR A 218 -17.28 17.96 -13.54
C THR A 218 -18.39 17.32 -14.37
N GLY A 219 -19.27 18.12 -15.00
CA GLY A 219 -20.32 17.65 -15.90
C GLY A 219 -19.87 17.42 -17.34
N ASN A 220 -18.59 17.66 -17.69
CA ASN A 220 -18.07 17.50 -19.05
C ASN A 220 -17.01 16.39 -19.10
N PRO A 221 -17.39 15.16 -19.46
CA PRO A 221 -16.49 14.00 -19.49
C PRO A 221 -15.26 14.20 -20.38
N ARG A 222 -15.39 15.01 -21.44
CA ARG A 222 -14.29 15.28 -22.38
C ARG A 222 -13.28 16.27 -21.79
N ALA A 223 -13.74 17.21 -20.98
CA ALA A 223 -12.87 18.17 -20.30
C ALA A 223 -12.10 17.51 -19.14
N LEU A 224 -12.79 16.64 -18.38
CA LEU A 224 -12.17 15.82 -17.33
C LEU A 224 -11.05 14.93 -17.89
N ARG A 225 -11.35 14.17 -18.94
CA ARG A 225 -10.35 13.30 -19.58
C ARG A 225 -9.17 14.07 -20.17
N SER A 226 -9.40 15.27 -20.69
CA SER A 226 -8.30 16.11 -21.20
C SER A 226 -7.38 16.64 -20.08
N GLU A 227 -7.90 16.89 -18.88
CA GLU A 227 -7.07 17.27 -17.72
C GLU A 227 -6.32 16.07 -17.15
N GLU A 228 -6.97 14.90 -17.08
CA GLU A 228 -6.34 13.62 -16.73
C GLU A 228 -5.16 13.30 -17.67
N ASP A 229 -5.39 13.35 -18.99
CA ASP A 229 -4.35 13.06 -20.00
C ASP A 229 -3.20 14.08 -19.96
N SER A 230 -3.50 15.37 -19.73
CA SER A 230 -2.46 16.41 -19.62
C SER A 230 -1.60 16.24 -18.36
N PHE A 231 -2.20 15.74 -17.28
CA PHE A 231 -1.52 15.47 -16.03
C PHE A 231 -0.60 14.24 -16.14
N LEU A 232 -1.13 13.13 -16.68
CA LEU A 232 -0.37 11.90 -16.93
C LEU A 232 0.86 12.16 -17.83
N HIS A 233 0.71 13.02 -18.84
CA HIS A 233 1.82 13.40 -19.71
C HIS A 233 2.90 14.26 -19.02
N CYS A 234 2.54 14.96 -17.94
CA CYS A 234 3.47 15.78 -17.16
C CYS A 234 4.21 14.96 -16.09
N SER A 235 3.55 13.92 -15.54
CA SER A 235 4.17 12.97 -14.59
C SER A 235 5.19 12.03 -15.23
N ASP A 236 5.07 11.74 -16.53
CA ASP A 236 6.03 10.89 -17.27
C ASP A 236 7.39 11.59 -17.54
N HIS A 237 7.52 12.87 -17.19
CA HIS A 237 8.71 13.69 -17.46
C HIS A 237 9.51 14.11 -16.20
N TYR A 238 9.23 13.53 -15.03
CA TYR A 238 9.97 13.79 -13.78
C TYR A 238 10.47 12.54 -13.08
#